data_AF-A0A937K0E2-F1
#
_entry.id   AF-A0A937K0E2-F1
#
_cell.length_a   1.000
_cell.length_b   1.000
_cell.length_c   1.000
_cell.angle_alpha   90.00
_cell.angle_beta   90.00
_cell.angle_gamma   90.00
#
_symmetry.space_group_name_H-M   'P 1'
#
loop_
_entity.id
_entity.type
_entity.pdbx_description
1 polymer ?
#
loop_
_entity_poly.entity_id
_entity_poly.type
_entity_poly.pdbx_seq_one_letter_code
_entity_poly.pdbx_strand_id
1 'polypeptide(L)'
;MELDELRKSWKAQTDEAKYSKREINEIFEVKTKRSLKVLNRSMLFDALLMIVTIVAFISYSFLMGLKDRLWISAELITMALVLTLHYKIKYNLINQLDFEANGVKSAMTKTIRKLKKYIKIYETAIPCISTLLFITYLARVNFYEHGTYFSSALITYKLAFAPLCYLATWLIVKFLAKWMYGKSILKMESDLKKLDNL
;
A
#
# COMPACT_ATOMS: atom_id res chain seq x y z
N MET A 1 -37.04 -26.71 -36.11
CA MET A 1 -35.83 -26.76 -36.95
C MET A 1 -34.93 -25.54 -36.78
N GLU A 2 -35.47 -24.34 -36.50
CA GLU A 2 -34.67 -23.11 -36.29
C GLU A 2 -33.74 -23.14 -35.05
N LEU A 3 -34.13 -23.83 -33.97
CA LEU A 3 -33.34 -23.91 -32.74
C LEU A 3 -32.06 -24.77 -32.89
N ASP A 4 -32.10 -25.80 -33.74
CA ASP A 4 -30.93 -26.64 -34.01
C ASP A 4 -29.96 -25.97 -34.99
N GLU A 5 -30.46 -25.14 -35.91
CA GLU A 5 -29.63 -24.29 -36.76
C GLU A 5 -28.94 -23.18 -35.97
N LEU A 6 -29.65 -22.54 -35.02
CA LEU A 6 -29.06 -21.59 -34.07
C LEU A 6 -28.02 -22.25 -33.16
N ARG A 7 -28.25 -23.50 -32.74
CA ARG A 7 -27.28 -24.25 -31.92
C ARG A 7 -26.05 -24.68 -32.72
N LYS A 8 -26.22 -24.98 -34.01
CA LYS A 8 -25.13 -25.29 -34.94
C LYS A 8 -24.32 -24.04 -35.31
N SER A 9 -24.95 -22.90 -35.54
CA SER A 9 -24.24 -21.64 -35.83
C SER A 9 -23.48 -21.12 -34.62
N TRP A 10 -24.02 -21.30 -33.41
CA TRP A 10 -23.34 -20.93 -32.17
C TRP A 10 -22.15 -21.86 -31.85
N LYS A 11 -22.29 -23.18 -32.11
CA LYS A 11 -21.17 -24.13 -32.03
C LYS A 11 -20.10 -23.89 -33.09
N ALA A 12 -20.48 -23.50 -34.31
CA ALA A 12 -19.54 -23.15 -35.37
C ALA A 12 -18.79 -21.81 -35.10
N GLN A 13 -19.37 -20.90 -34.31
CA GLN A 13 -18.69 -19.69 -33.83
C GLN A 13 -17.82 -19.91 -32.59
N THR A 14 -17.97 -21.04 -31.89
CA THR A 14 -17.17 -21.36 -30.69
C THR A 14 -15.90 -22.16 -31.00
N ASP A 15 -15.73 -22.65 -32.22
CA ASP A 15 -14.45 -23.16 -32.70
C ASP A 15 -13.54 -21.97 -33.03
N GLU A 16 -12.73 -21.60 -32.04
CA GLU A 16 -11.68 -20.59 -32.10
C GLU A 16 -12.12 -19.23 -32.63
N ALA A 17 -12.78 -18.44 -31.79
CA ALA A 17 -12.69 -16.98 -31.92
C ALA A 17 -11.21 -16.58 -31.80
N LYS A 18 -10.48 -16.61 -32.92
CA LYS A 18 -9.11 -16.10 -33.06
C LYS A 18 -9.17 -14.59 -32.96
N TYR A 19 -9.33 -14.09 -31.75
CA TYR A 19 -9.17 -12.68 -31.46
C TYR A 19 -7.82 -12.24 -32.00
N SER A 20 -7.83 -11.16 -32.78
CA SER A 20 -6.57 -10.58 -33.24
C SER A 20 -5.77 -10.12 -32.02
N LYS A 21 -4.43 -10.17 -32.08
CA LYS A 21 -3.57 -9.67 -30.98
C LYS A 21 -3.94 -8.24 -30.54
N ARG A 22 -4.53 -7.44 -31.44
CA ARG A 22 -5.00 -6.08 -31.17
C ARG A 22 -6.28 -6.07 -30.33
N GLU A 23 -7.25 -6.94 -30.63
CA GLU A 23 -8.50 -7.06 -29.88
C GLU A 23 -8.27 -7.66 -28.48
N ILE A 24 -7.36 -8.64 -28.36
CA ILE A 24 -6.92 -9.15 -27.05
C ILE A 24 -6.30 -8.01 -26.24
N ASN A 25 -5.42 -7.21 -26.86
CA ASN A 25 -4.82 -6.07 -26.17
C ASN A 25 -5.86 -5.03 -25.74
N GLU A 26 -6.86 -4.70 -26.55
CA GLU A 26 -7.92 -3.74 -26.18
C GLU A 26 -8.78 -4.26 -25.01
N ILE A 27 -9.22 -5.52 -25.06
CA ILE A 27 -10.01 -6.14 -23.99
C ILE A 27 -9.21 -6.15 -22.68
N PHE A 28 -7.92 -6.48 -22.75
CA PHE A 28 -7.05 -6.48 -21.59
C PHE A 28 -6.67 -5.08 -21.12
N GLU A 29 -6.57 -4.10 -22.01
CA GLU A 29 -6.36 -2.70 -21.66
C GLU A 29 -7.55 -2.15 -20.88
N VAL A 30 -8.78 -2.39 -21.33
CA VAL A 30 -10.01 -2.01 -20.62
C VAL A 30 -10.07 -2.66 -19.24
N LYS A 31 -9.75 -3.96 -19.15
CA LYS A 31 -9.75 -4.69 -17.88
C LYS A 31 -8.65 -4.21 -16.93
N THR A 32 -7.48 -3.88 -17.47
CA THR A 32 -6.35 -3.34 -16.71
C THR A 32 -6.62 -1.92 -16.23
N LYS A 33 -7.21 -1.05 -17.07
CA LYS A 33 -7.71 0.27 -16.67
C LYS A 33 -8.74 0.18 -15.55
N ARG A 34 -9.62 -0.83 -15.57
CA ARG A 34 -10.57 -1.08 -14.47
C ARG A 34 -9.86 -1.47 -13.18
N SER A 35 -8.88 -2.36 -13.24
CA SER A 35 -8.06 -2.76 -12.09
C SER A 35 -7.23 -1.58 -11.55
N LEU A 36 -6.69 -0.73 -12.42
CA LEU A 36 -6.02 0.51 -12.05
C LEU A 36 -6.97 1.50 -11.39
N LYS A 37 -8.22 1.61 -11.85
CA LYS A 37 -9.24 2.45 -11.22
C LYS A 37 -9.56 1.99 -9.80
N VAL A 38 -9.60 0.68 -9.55
CA VAL A 38 -9.74 0.13 -8.19
C VAL A 38 -8.52 0.47 -7.34
N LEU A 39 -7.31 0.32 -7.88
CA LEU A 39 -6.06 0.70 -7.20
C LEU A 39 -6.02 2.20 -6.87
N ASN A 40 -6.48 3.04 -7.78
CA ASN A 40 -6.58 4.48 -7.59
C ASN A 40 -7.64 4.83 -6.51
N ARG A 41 -8.76 4.09 -6.46
CA ARG A 41 -9.73 4.25 -5.37
C ARG A 41 -9.15 3.84 -4.02
N SER A 42 -8.38 2.76 -3.95
CA SER A 42 -7.63 2.39 -2.73
C SER A 42 -6.58 3.45 -2.35
N MET A 43 -6.09 4.23 -3.31
CA MET A 43 -5.19 5.35 -3.07
C MET A 43 -5.88 6.52 -2.35
N LEU A 44 -7.14 6.80 -2.72
CA LEU A 44 -7.97 7.78 -2.00
C LEU A 44 -8.24 7.36 -0.55
N PHE A 45 -8.47 6.06 -0.32
CA PHE A 45 -8.62 5.55 1.04
C PHE A 45 -7.34 5.71 1.87
N ASP A 46 -6.16 5.49 1.28
CA ASP A 46 -4.88 5.75 1.96
C ASP A 46 -4.73 7.24 2.32
N ALA A 47 -5.04 8.14 1.38
CA ALA A 47 -5.01 9.58 1.63
C ALA A 47 -6.01 10.00 2.72
N LEU A 48 -7.19 9.38 2.78
CA LEU A 48 -8.18 9.65 3.81
C LEU A 48 -7.73 9.14 5.18
N LEU A 49 -7.20 7.91 5.26
CA LEU A 49 -6.61 7.36 6.48
C LEU A 49 -5.48 8.24 7.01
N MET A 50 -4.66 8.76 6.10
CA MET A 50 -3.57 9.66 6.39
C MET A 50 -4.05 10.98 6.99
N ILE A 51 -5.09 11.61 6.41
CA ILE A 51 -5.72 12.81 6.97
C ILE A 51 -6.30 12.52 8.36
N VAL A 52 -7.05 11.43 8.51
CA VAL A 52 -7.63 11.03 9.81
C VAL A 52 -6.55 10.82 10.86
N THR A 53 -5.43 10.19 10.48
CA THR A 53 -4.29 9.96 11.38
C THR A 53 -3.67 11.28 11.83
N ILE A 54 -3.44 12.23 10.90
CA ILE A 54 -2.92 13.56 11.22
C ILE A 54 -3.87 14.30 12.18
N VAL A 55 -5.17 14.32 11.88
CA VAL A 55 -6.18 14.99 12.71
C VAL A 55 -6.24 14.39 14.11
N ALA A 56 -6.21 13.06 14.23
CA ALA A 56 -6.17 12.38 15.52
C ALA A 56 -4.91 12.75 16.32
N PHE A 57 -3.75 12.82 15.65
CA PHE A 57 -2.49 13.19 16.29
C PHE A 57 -2.47 14.63 16.77
N ILE A 58 -2.97 15.56 15.96
CA ILE A 58 -3.14 16.98 16.33
C ILE A 58 -4.08 17.10 17.52
N SER A 59 -5.22 16.40 17.49
CA SER A 59 -6.20 16.45 18.57
C SER A 59 -5.61 15.90 19.88
N TYR A 60 -4.87 14.80 19.80
CA TYR A 60 -4.17 14.20 20.93
C TYR A 60 -3.11 15.14 21.50
N SER A 61 -2.35 15.84 20.66
CA SER A 61 -1.34 16.78 21.12
C SER A 61 -1.93 18.01 21.82
N PHE A 62 -3.09 18.50 21.38
CA PHE A 62 -3.81 19.56 22.10
C PHE A 62 -4.33 19.08 23.46
N LEU A 63 -4.87 17.86 23.55
CA LEU A 63 -5.36 17.28 24.80
C LEU A 63 -4.26 17.08 25.84
N MET A 64 -3.04 16.74 25.40
CA MET A 64 -1.87 16.55 26.27
C MET A 64 -1.30 17.85 26.86
N GLY A 65 -1.83 19.03 26.51
CA GLY A 65 -1.50 20.29 27.20
C GLY A 65 0.00 20.64 27.16
N LEU A 66 0.62 20.54 25.98
CA LEU A 66 2.08 20.51 25.88
C LEU A 66 2.76 21.89 25.96
N LYS A 67 3.72 21.99 26.90
CA LYS A 67 4.73 23.06 27.05
C LYS A 67 5.68 23.18 25.84
N ASP A 68 5.82 22.11 25.04
CA ASP A 68 6.79 22.01 23.93
C ASP A 68 6.12 22.01 22.53
N ARG A 69 5.38 23.08 22.20
CA ARG A 69 4.65 23.22 20.92
C ARG A 69 5.53 23.10 19.67
N LEU A 70 6.79 23.52 19.74
CA LEU A 70 7.71 23.50 18.60
C LEU A 70 8.06 22.07 18.17
N TRP A 71 8.27 21.16 19.12
CA TRP A 71 8.64 19.77 18.83
C TRP A 71 7.50 18.98 18.20
N ILE A 72 6.29 19.16 18.71
CA ILE A 72 5.08 18.56 18.13
C ILE A 72 4.85 19.06 16.71
N SER A 73 5.04 20.36 16.49
CA SER A 73 4.92 20.96 15.15
C SER A 73 5.96 20.37 14.19
N ALA A 74 7.20 20.18 14.65
CA ALA A 74 8.25 19.52 13.86
C ALA A 74 7.91 18.05 13.53
N GLU A 75 7.35 17.30 14.48
CA GLU A 75 6.90 15.92 14.27
C GLU A 75 5.74 15.85 13.26
N LEU A 76 4.77 16.76 13.34
CA LEU A 76 3.67 16.87 12.38
C LEU A 76 4.16 17.21 10.97
N ILE A 77 5.09 18.16 10.84
CA ILE A 77 5.70 18.50 9.54
C ILE A 77 6.48 17.31 8.97
N THR A 78 7.23 16.61 9.82
CA THR A 78 7.99 15.42 9.40
C THR A 78 7.06 14.31 8.93
N MET A 79 5.97 14.04 9.67
CA MET A 79 4.95 13.10 9.23
C MET A 79 4.32 13.52 7.90
N ALA A 80 3.91 14.79 7.75
CA ALA A 80 3.34 15.30 6.51
C ALA A 80 4.29 15.12 5.31
N LEU A 81 5.59 15.34 5.49
CA LEU A 81 6.61 15.10 4.47
C LEU A 81 6.73 13.62 4.10
N VAL A 82 6.84 12.73 5.09
CA VAL A 82 6.91 11.27 4.88
C VAL A 82 5.67 10.77 4.13
N LEU A 83 4.51 11.26 4.53
CA LEU A 83 3.21 10.95 3.95
C LEU A 83 3.06 11.47 2.52
N THR A 84 3.56 12.67 2.24
CA THR A 84 3.61 13.23 0.88
C THR A 84 4.56 12.43 -0.02
N LEU A 85 5.73 12.07 0.48
CA LEU A 85 6.68 11.20 -0.22
C LEU A 85 6.06 9.82 -0.51
N HIS A 86 5.40 9.23 0.47
CA HIS A 86 4.63 7.99 0.33
C HIS A 86 3.62 8.08 -0.82
N TYR A 87 2.81 9.14 -0.81
CA TYR A 87 1.80 9.37 -1.84
C TYR A 87 2.43 9.55 -3.22
N LYS A 88 3.51 10.34 -3.34
CA LYS A 88 4.22 10.60 -4.60
C LYS A 88 4.83 9.33 -5.19
N ILE A 89 5.49 8.51 -4.37
CA ILE A 89 6.07 7.23 -4.82
C ILE A 89 4.96 6.32 -5.35
N LYS A 90 3.84 6.22 -4.62
CA LYS A 90 2.69 5.40 -5.00
C LYS A 90 1.99 5.92 -6.25
N TYR A 91 1.87 7.24 -6.41
CA TYR A 91 1.29 7.88 -7.59
C TYR A 91 2.10 7.55 -8.83
N ASN A 92 3.42 7.74 -8.77
CA ASN A 92 4.33 7.44 -9.87
C ASN A 92 4.31 5.95 -10.24
N LEU A 93 4.13 5.06 -9.26
CA LEU A 93 4.02 3.61 -9.50
C LEU A 93 2.79 3.22 -10.31
N ILE A 94 1.67 3.94 -10.13
CA ILE A 94 0.38 3.62 -10.77
C ILE A 94 0.23 4.37 -12.11
N ASN A 95 0.68 5.63 -12.19
CA ASN A 95 0.46 6.49 -13.37
C ASN A 95 1.54 6.42 -14.45
N GLN A 96 2.68 5.76 -14.22
CA GLN A 96 3.71 5.56 -15.25
C GLN A 96 3.51 4.27 -16.08
N LEU A 97 2.27 3.80 -16.23
CA LEU A 97 1.97 2.61 -17.01
C LEU A 97 1.69 2.98 -18.46
N ASP A 98 2.77 2.95 -19.23
CA ASP A 98 2.73 3.17 -20.66
C ASP A 98 2.41 1.84 -21.37
N PHE A 99 1.12 1.60 -21.58
CA PHE A 99 0.59 0.40 -22.23
C PHE A 99 0.96 0.34 -23.71
N GLU A 100 1.09 1.50 -24.34
CA GLU A 100 1.33 1.64 -25.78
C GLU A 100 2.75 1.19 -26.16
N ALA A 101 3.75 1.50 -25.32
CA ALA A 101 5.15 1.24 -25.66
C ALA A 101 5.65 -0.19 -25.32
N ASN A 102 5.08 -0.86 -24.31
CA ASN A 102 5.66 -2.10 -23.75
C ASN A 102 4.79 -3.35 -23.96
N GLY A 103 3.56 -3.21 -24.44
CA GLY A 103 2.58 -4.30 -24.49
C GLY A 103 2.02 -4.67 -23.11
N VAL A 104 0.76 -5.11 -23.09
CA VAL A 104 -0.04 -5.25 -21.85
C VAL A 104 0.59 -6.25 -20.86
N LYS A 105 1.11 -7.38 -21.34
CA LYS A 105 1.75 -8.41 -20.49
C LYS A 105 3.00 -7.90 -19.76
N SER A 106 3.88 -7.17 -20.47
CA SER A 106 5.09 -6.59 -19.89
C SER A 106 4.75 -5.51 -18.86
N ALA A 107 3.80 -4.63 -19.20
CA ALA A 107 3.31 -3.58 -18.30
C ALA A 107 2.70 -4.18 -17.02
N MET A 108 1.80 -5.18 -17.13
CA MET A 108 1.20 -5.85 -15.97
C MET A 108 2.25 -6.53 -15.09
N THR A 109 3.21 -7.26 -15.69
CA THR A 109 4.28 -7.94 -14.95
C THR A 109 5.16 -6.96 -14.19
N LYS A 110 5.57 -5.85 -14.84
CA LYS A 110 6.32 -4.77 -14.20
C LYS A 110 5.52 -4.14 -13.05
N THR A 111 4.22 -3.91 -13.24
CA THR A 111 3.33 -3.37 -12.21
C THR A 111 3.26 -4.26 -10.98
N ILE A 112 2.98 -5.55 -11.16
CA ILE A 112 2.87 -6.52 -10.07
C ILE A 112 4.19 -6.59 -9.30
N ARG A 113 5.33 -6.67 -10.00
CA ARG A 113 6.65 -6.73 -9.37
C ARG A 113 6.95 -5.48 -8.55
N LYS A 114 6.70 -4.30 -9.11
CA LYS A 114 6.92 -3.02 -8.42
C LYS A 114 5.99 -2.89 -7.20
N LEU A 115 4.72 -3.27 -7.33
CA LEU A 115 3.73 -3.22 -6.24
C LEU A 115 4.10 -4.18 -5.10
N LYS A 116 4.54 -5.41 -5.41
CA LYS A 116 5.04 -6.36 -4.40
C LYS A 116 6.28 -5.83 -3.69
N LYS A 117 7.23 -5.26 -4.43
CA LYS A 117 8.45 -4.67 -3.85
C LYS A 117 8.08 -3.50 -2.93
N TYR A 118 7.17 -2.64 -3.37
CA TYR A 118 6.64 -1.55 -2.58
C TYR A 118 6.03 -2.07 -1.27
N ILE A 119 5.10 -3.03 -1.31
CA ILE A 119 4.48 -3.61 -0.10
C ILE A 119 5.54 -4.16 0.87
N LYS A 120 6.54 -4.91 0.38
CA LYS A 120 7.62 -5.41 1.23
C LYS A 120 8.41 -4.30 1.92
N ILE A 121 8.70 -3.20 1.20
CA ILE A 121 9.38 -2.05 1.80
C ILE A 121 8.53 -1.46 2.92
N TYR A 122 7.21 -1.35 2.73
CA TYR A 122 6.30 -0.84 3.76
C TYR A 122 6.18 -1.74 4.98
N GLU A 123 6.06 -3.05 4.75
CA GLU A 123 6.01 -4.06 5.82
C GLU A 123 7.23 -4.01 6.73
N THR A 124 8.40 -3.60 6.23
CA THR A 124 9.62 -3.46 7.04
C THR A 124 9.83 -2.04 7.58
N ALA A 125 9.60 -1.02 6.75
CA ALA A 125 9.92 0.36 7.09
C ALA A 125 9.00 0.91 8.20
N ILE A 126 7.69 0.65 8.14
CA ILE A 126 6.75 1.18 9.15
C ILE A 126 7.07 0.63 10.55
N PRO A 127 7.24 -0.69 10.75
CA PRO A 127 7.61 -1.22 12.07
C PRO A 127 8.95 -0.70 12.58
N CYS A 128 9.96 -0.58 11.72
CA CYS A 128 11.26 0.02 12.09
C CYS A 128 11.10 1.47 12.57
N ILE A 129 10.40 2.31 11.80
CA ILE A 129 10.18 3.72 12.14
C ILE A 129 9.37 3.83 13.43
N SER A 130 8.30 3.05 13.57
CA SER A 130 7.43 3.09 14.77
C SER A 130 8.19 2.68 16.03
N THR A 131 9.02 1.65 15.92
CA THR A 131 9.87 1.18 17.04
C THR A 131 10.92 2.21 17.40
N LEU A 132 11.54 2.84 16.39
CA LEU A 132 12.50 3.92 16.62
C LEU A 132 11.84 5.10 17.33
N LEU A 133 10.66 5.53 16.86
CA LEU A 133 9.89 6.61 17.48
C LEU A 133 9.54 6.28 18.94
N PHE A 134 9.12 5.04 19.21
CA PHE A 134 8.86 4.56 20.57
C PHE A 134 10.09 4.66 21.48
N ILE A 135 11.26 4.21 21.01
CA ILE A 135 12.52 4.31 21.77
C ILE A 135 12.88 5.78 22.02
N THR A 136 12.77 6.64 21.00
CA THR A 136 13.08 8.07 21.16
C THR A 136 12.13 8.77 22.13
N TYR A 137 10.85 8.40 22.13
CA TYR A 137 9.87 8.89 23.08
C TYR A 137 10.26 8.50 24.52
N LEU A 138 10.55 7.21 24.75
CA LEU A 138 10.98 6.73 26.06
C LEU A 138 12.24 7.43 26.57
N ALA A 139 13.24 7.60 25.70
CA ALA A 139 14.49 8.28 26.04
C ALA A 139 14.25 9.75 26.43
N ARG A 140 13.35 10.44 25.72
CA ARG A 140 12.99 11.84 26.02
C ARG A 140 12.23 11.96 27.33
N VAL A 141 11.18 11.17 27.52
CA VAL A 141 10.39 11.19 28.77
C VAL A 141 11.31 10.99 29.96
N ASN A 142 12.23 10.03 29.89
CA ASN A 142 13.17 9.82 30.98
C ASN A 142 14.14 10.99 31.18
N PHE A 143 14.64 11.60 30.10
CA PHE A 143 15.51 12.77 30.20
C PHE A 143 14.83 13.94 30.91
N TYR A 144 13.56 14.20 30.61
CA TYR A 144 12.80 15.28 31.26
C TYR A 144 12.46 14.98 32.72
N GLU A 145 12.22 13.72 33.08
CA GLU A 145 11.87 13.34 34.46
C GLU A 145 13.10 13.16 35.36
N HIS A 146 14.22 12.67 34.83
CA HIS A 146 15.36 12.20 35.63
C HIS A 146 16.71 12.80 35.20
N GLY A 147 16.75 13.65 34.16
CA GLY A 147 17.98 14.29 33.68
C GLY A 147 18.96 13.36 32.94
N THR A 148 18.60 12.10 32.70
CA THR A 148 19.44 11.11 32.00
C THR A 148 18.64 10.39 30.92
N TYR A 149 19.28 9.85 29.89
CA TYR A 149 18.57 9.15 28.80
C TYR A 149 18.27 7.67 29.10
N PHE A 150 19.14 6.98 29.84
CA PHE A 150 19.07 5.51 30.00
C PHE A 150 19.46 4.96 31.39
N SER A 151 19.49 5.79 32.44
CA SER A 151 20.10 5.34 33.71
C SER A 151 19.15 4.65 34.71
N SER A 152 17.87 4.42 34.37
CA SER A 152 16.91 3.80 35.29
C SER A 152 16.55 2.36 34.87
N ALA A 153 16.50 1.44 35.85
CA ALA A 153 16.04 0.07 35.63
C ALA A 153 14.63 0.00 35.02
N LEU A 154 13.82 1.03 35.29
CA LEU A 154 12.47 1.19 34.77
C LEU A 154 12.46 1.44 33.24
N ILE A 155 13.45 2.17 32.70
CA ILE A 155 13.62 2.31 31.24
C ILE A 155 14.04 0.99 30.63
N THR A 156 14.98 0.26 31.23
CA THR A 156 15.45 -1.02 30.67
C THR A 156 14.30 -2.01 30.54
N TYR A 157 13.40 -2.04 31.53
CA TYR A 157 12.15 -2.80 31.45
C TYR A 157 11.22 -2.29 30.34
N LYS A 158 11.02 -0.97 30.22
CA LYS A 158 10.19 -0.38 29.15
C LYS A 158 10.79 -0.61 27.74
N LEU A 159 12.12 -0.65 27.61
CA LEU A 159 12.82 -0.93 26.36
C LEU A 159 12.60 -2.37 25.89
N ALA A 160 12.39 -3.31 26.82
CA ALA A 160 12.02 -4.68 26.50
C ALA A 160 10.66 -4.78 25.76
N PHE A 161 9.83 -3.73 25.78
CA PHE A 161 8.62 -3.65 24.97
C PHE A 161 8.86 -3.15 23.54
N ALA A 162 10.05 -2.64 23.20
CA ALA A 162 10.34 -2.20 21.83
C ALA A 162 10.22 -3.35 20.80
N PRO A 163 10.72 -4.58 21.06
CA PRO A 163 10.45 -5.74 20.20
C PRO A 163 8.96 -6.08 20.08
N LEU A 164 8.19 -5.94 21.16
CA LEU A 164 6.73 -6.17 21.15
C LEU A 164 6.03 -5.11 20.30
N CYS A 165 6.45 -3.84 20.40
CA CYS A 165 5.97 -2.75 19.55
C CYS A 165 6.27 -3.04 18.07
N TYR A 166 7.48 -3.48 17.74
CA TYR A 166 7.84 -3.89 16.38
C TYR A 166 6.92 -5.00 15.87
N LEU A 167 6.76 -6.09 16.64
CA LEU A 167 5.92 -7.23 16.30
C LEU A 167 4.46 -6.84 16.09
N ALA A 168 3.89 -6.05 17.01
CA ALA A 168 2.51 -5.58 16.91
C ALA A 168 2.31 -4.73 15.66
N THR A 169 3.22 -3.78 15.41
CA THR A 169 3.15 -2.90 14.24
C THR A 169 3.30 -3.70 12.95
N TRP A 170 4.22 -4.67 12.92
CA TRP A 170 4.42 -5.54 11.76
C TRP A 170 3.18 -6.37 11.44
N LEU A 171 2.53 -6.96 12.44
CA LEU A 171 1.29 -7.72 12.24
C LEU A 171 0.16 -6.83 11.70
N ILE A 172 0.00 -5.62 12.25
CA ILE A 172 -1.02 -4.66 11.80
C ILE A 172 -0.75 -4.23 10.36
N VAL A 173 0.48 -3.85 10.02
CA VAL A 173 0.85 -3.41 8.67
C VAL A 173 0.67 -4.53 7.66
N LYS A 174 1.08 -5.76 8.00
CA LYS A 174 0.89 -6.93 7.15
C LYS A 174 -0.59 -7.24 6.91
N PHE A 175 -1.41 -7.13 7.95
CA PHE A 175 -2.86 -7.31 7.84
C PHE A 175 -3.49 -6.25 6.93
N LEU A 176 -3.17 -4.96 7.15
CA LEU A 176 -3.65 -3.84 6.34
C LEU A 176 -3.20 -3.97 4.88
N ALA A 177 -1.93 -4.29 4.65
CA ALA A 177 -1.38 -4.48 3.30
C ALA A 177 -2.11 -5.62 2.55
N LYS A 178 -2.36 -6.74 3.22
CA LYS A 178 -3.12 -7.86 2.64
C LYS A 178 -4.58 -7.46 2.36
N TRP A 179 -5.22 -6.72 3.26
CA TRP A 179 -6.61 -6.29 3.10
C TRP A 179 -6.77 -5.30 1.94
N MET A 180 -5.87 -4.32 1.83
CA MET A 180 -5.93 -3.27 0.82
C MET A 180 -5.48 -3.73 -0.57
N TYR A 181 -4.38 -4.49 -0.64
CA TYR A 181 -3.72 -4.80 -1.92
C TYR A 181 -3.86 -6.25 -2.34
N GLY A 182 -4.12 -7.17 -1.42
CA GLY A 182 -4.13 -8.62 -1.69
C GLY A 182 -5.13 -9.02 -2.77
N LYS A 183 -6.37 -8.51 -2.70
CA LYS A 183 -7.40 -8.79 -3.70
C LYS A 183 -7.01 -8.28 -5.10
N SER A 184 -6.44 -7.09 -5.17
CA SER A 184 -6.03 -6.45 -6.44
C SER A 184 -4.85 -7.18 -7.08
N ILE A 185 -3.85 -7.59 -6.29
CA ILE A 185 -2.69 -8.36 -6.77
C ILE A 185 -3.13 -9.73 -7.28
N LEU A 186 -3.92 -10.47 -6.51
CA LEU A 186 -4.41 -11.79 -6.90
C LEU A 186 -5.21 -11.74 -8.20
N LYS A 187 -6.03 -10.69 -8.37
CA LYS A 187 -6.78 -10.47 -9.60
C LYS A 187 -5.86 -10.18 -10.80
N MET A 188 -4.85 -9.32 -10.62
CA MET A 188 -3.86 -9.03 -11.67
C MET A 188 -3.03 -10.27 -12.05
N GLU A 189 -2.66 -11.11 -11.08
CA GLU A 189 -1.96 -12.38 -11.35
C GLU A 189 -2.84 -13.39 -12.07
N SER A 190 -4.12 -13.48 -11.70
CA SER A 190 -5.08 -14.33 -12.41
C SER A 190 -5.28 -13.89 -13.86
N ASP A 191 -5.39 -12.59 -14.10
CA ASP A 191 -5.51 -12.03 -15.45
C ASP A 191 -4.22 -12.24 -16.26
N LEU A 192 -3.04 -12.16 -15.64
CA LEU A 192 -1.77 -12.47 -16.29
C LEU A 192 -1.67 -13.95 -16.70
N LYS A 193 -2.08 -14.88 -15.82
CA LYS A 193 -2.09 -16.32 -16.15
C LYS A 193 -3.00 -16.65 -17.33
N LYS A 194 -4.11 -15.93 -17.48
CA LYS A 194 -5.01 -16.10 -18.64
C LYS A 194 -4.36 -15.63 -19.94
N LEU A 195 -3.51 -14.61 -19.89
CA LEU A 195 -2.69 -14.16 -21.03
C LEU A 195 -1.56 -15.13 -21.38
N ASP A 196 -1.07 -15.92 -20.43
CA ASP A 196 -0.02 -16.93 -20.70
C ASP A 196 -0.57 -18.20 -21.36
N ASN A 197 -1.88 -18.45 -21.23
CA ASN A 197 -2.57 -19.63 -21.77
C ASN A 197 -3.30 -19.35 -23.10
N LEU A 198 -3.19 -18.13 -23.63
CA LEU A 198 -3.69 -17.68 -24.94
C LEU A 198 -2.52 -17.56 -25.92
#